data_AF-A0ABD2W704-F1
#
_entry.id   AF-A0ABD2W704-F1
#
_cell.length_a   1.000
_cell.length_b   1.000
_cell.length_c   1.000
_cell.angle_alpha   90.00
_cell.angle_beta   90.00
_cell.angle_gamma   90.00
#
_symmetry.space_group_name_H-M   'P 1'
#
loop_
_entity.id
_entity.type
_entity.pdbx_description
1 polymer ?
#
loop_
_entity_poly.entity_id
_entity_poly.type
_entity_poly.pdbx_seq_one_letter_code
_entity_poly.pdbx_strand_id
1 'polypeptide(L)'
;MIRWLHTKASVILEYTNLNEWYREFVIDYIDKRIDAFCENGSGWMVNRIVKLAVVMLNYEPFKGSSYIELPKQIFNKRATINVKNSDQKCFMWSVLAALHEAPENPNQVRHYEPYENELNFGDLEFPIKASDIDIFEKLNPGIAINLHKLRLKNNNYTVNPCRQSKKNYLGDKNIKLIDLLILQNYYKDEGLDDVEIAKLDFLPVDKHVDIDSHYVLITSLERLLNAQISSDGHKINMCNRCYTRFGTEEKLAAHTPNCGKINGFTRVEMPKENCGEDILYFKNHKHKLKIPYVIYADFETVLRPSTDASNTTHEHEAFSVGYYIKCSFDDSQSVYRSYRMTNENQMSPAAWFVHELSSIANRLEAIYKAPKKMIITEEQQKEFEKTSICYICKRVSSRQGQPAMYHRSQSFYSQVFDNYGARVCGVL
;
A
#
# COMPACT_ATOMS: atom_id res chain seq x y z
N MET A 1 19.78 -13.39 14.44
CA MET A 1 19.09 -13.23 13.13
C MET A 1 19.42 -11.84 12.61
N ILE A 2 19.81 -11.70 11.34
CA ILE A 2 20.08 -10.38 10.74
C ILE A 2 18.80 -9.92 10.03
N ARG A 3 18.34 -8.71 10.34
CA ARG A 3 17.18 -8.07 9.72
C ARG A 3 17.59 -6.72 9.16
N TRP A 4 16.92 -6.31 8.08
CA TRP A 4 17.20 -5.08 7.36
C TRP A 4 16.07 -4.08 7.63
N LEU A 5 16.43 -2.89 8.06
CA LEU A 5 15.51 -1.76 8.20
C LEU A 5 15.76 -0.80 7.03
N HIS A 6 14.70 -0.53 6.27
CA HIS A 6 14.74 0.41 5.15
C HIS A 6 13.89 1.62 5.50
N THR A 7 14.50 2.80 5.44
CA THR A 7 13.78 4.08 5.44
C THR A 7 13.26 4.36 4.03
N LYS A 8 12.22 5.19 3.93
CA LYS A 8 11.76 5.67 2.62
C LYS A 8 12.76 6.70 2.09
N ALA A 9 12.92 6.77 0.78
CA ALA A 9 13.65 7.86 0.15
C ALA A 9 12.88 9.16 0.36
N SER A 10 13.59 10.21 0.79
CA SER A 10 13.05 11.54 1.03
C SER A 10 13.96 12.57 0.37
N VAL A 11 13.33 13.61 -0.15
CA VAL A 11 14.01 14.71 -0.83
C VAL A 11 14.66 15.60 0.23
N ILE A 12 15.97 15.84 0.09
CA ILE A 12 16.72 16.81 0.87
C ILE A 12 17.05 17.97 -0.06
N LEU A 13 16.58 19.17 0.32
CA LEU A 13 16.84 20.42 -0.38
C LEU A 13 17.89 21.24 0.38
N GLU A 14 18.52 22.19 -0.29
CA GLU A 14 19.61 23.02 0.26
C GLU A 14 19.24 23.75 1.57
N TYR A 15 17.96 24.07 1.76
CA TYR A 15 17.42 24.71 2.98
C TYR A 15 16.89 23.73 4.03
N THR A 16 16.98 22.42 3.79
CA THR A 16 16.52 21.41 4.75
C THR A 16 17.48 21.39 5.92
N ASN A 17 16.98 21.62 7.14
CA ASN A 17 17.78 21.43 8.34
C ASN A 17 18.10 19.93 8.51
N LEU A 18 19.28 19.53 8.04
CA LEU A 18 19.73 18.14 8.02
C LEU A 18 19.67 17.49 9.41
N ASN A 19 19.93 18.24 10.48
CA ASN A 19 19.92 17.71 11.84
C ASN A 19 18.52 17.41 12.37
N GLU A 20 17.53 18.25 12.04
CA GLU A 20 16.13 18.00 12.39
C GLU A 20 15.54 16.88 11.53
N TRP A 21 15.80 16.93 10.22
CA TRP A 21 15.35 15.91 9.29
C TRP A 21 15.92 14.52 9.63
N TYR A 22 17.21 14.44 9.95
CA TYR A 22 17.85 13.16 10.30
C TYR A 22 17.26 12.59 11.60
N ARG A 23 16.99 13.46 12.58
CA ARG A 23 16.30 13.05 13.81
C ARG A 23 14.91 12.50 13.52
N GLU A 24 14.08 13.24 12.82
CA GLU A 24 12.66 12.87 12.60
C GLU A 24 12.49 11.66 11.66
N PHE A 25 13.23 11.64 10.55
CA PHE A 25 12.99 10.67 9.47
C PHE A 25 13.92 9.45 9.50
N VAL A 26 15.03 9.53 10.23
CA VAL A 26 15.99 8.42 10.35
C VAL A 26 16.01 7.88 11.78
N ILE A 27 16.32 8.70 12.79
CA ILE A 27 16.45 8.23 14.18
C ILE A 27 15.09 7.79 14.72
N ASP A 28 14.11 8.69 14.80
CA ASP A 28 12.79 8.38 15.39
C ASP A 28 12.09 7.23 14.64
N TYR A 29 12.32 7.12 13.33
CA TYR A 29 11.77 6.03 12.53
C TYR A 29 12.42 4.68 12.87
N ILE A 30 13.76 4.65 12.96
CA ILE A 30 14.49 3.45 13.31
C ILE A 30 14.14 3.03 14.73
N ASP A 31 14.08 3.96 15.68
CA ASP A 31 13.73 3.71 17.08
C ASP A 31 12.32 3.12 17.19
N LYS A 32 11.31 3.76 16.57
CA LYS A 32 9.94 3.21 16.54
C LYS A 32 9.87 1.81 15.92
N ARG A 33 10.70 1.52 14.93
CA ARG A 33 10.75 0.20 14.30
C ARG A 33 11.48 -0.84 15.14
N ILE A 34 12.50 -0.44 15.87
CA ILE A 34 13.19 -1.27 16.86
C ILE A 34 12.22 -1.58 18.00
N ASP A 35 11.53 -0.58 18.54
CA ASP A 35 10.54 -0.73 19.61
C ASP A 35 9.41 -1.66 19.17
N ALA A 36 8.78 -1.39 18.03
CA ALA A 36 7.72 -2.27 17.50
C ALA A 36 8.23 -3.69 17.24
N PHE A 37 9.50 -3.87 16.87
CA PHE A 37 10.07 -5.20 16.69
C PHE A 37 10.27 -5.91 18.03
N CYS A 38 10.75 -5.20 19.05
CA CYS A 38 10.91 -5.70 20.41
C CYS A 38 9.54 -6.01 21.08
N GLU A 39 8.50 -5.22 20.79
CA GLU A 39 7.16 -5.30 21.42
C GLU A 39 6.25 -6.38 20.82
N ASN A 40 6.55 -6.93 19.63
CA ASN A 40 5.70 -7.92 18.94
C ASN A 40 5.76 -9.35 19.55
N GLY A 41 5.93 -9.46 20.88
CA GLY A 41 5.66 -10.66 21.68
C GLY A 41 6.61 -11.85 21.50
N SER A 42 7.62 -11.73 20.64
CA SER A 42 8.57 -12.82 20.36
C SER A 42 9.84 -12.77 21.23
N GLY A 43 10.01 -11.73 22.06
CA GLY A 43 11.13 -11.58 23.00
C GLY A 43 12.49 -11.27 22.34
N TRP A 44 12.49 -10.84 21.07
CA TRP A 44 13.72 -10.51 20.35
C TRP A 44 14.16 -9.10 20.70
N MET A 45 15.32 -8.96 21.33
CA MET A 45 15.96 -7.67 21.54
C MET A 45 17.03 -7.41 20.48
N VAL A 46 17.06 -6.17 19.98
CA VAL A 46 18.12 -5.73 19.08
C VAL A 46 19.42 -5.60 19.86
N ASN A 47 20.41 -6.42 19.53
CA ASN A 47 21.71 -6.41 20.21
C ASN A 47 22.62 -5.28 19.67
N ARG A 48 22.79 -5.19 18.34
CA ARG A 48 23.63 -4.17 17.71
C ARG A 48 23.29 -3.93 16.25
N ILE A 49 23.56 -2.72 15.76
CA ILE A 49 23.51 -2.39 14.34
C ILE A 49 24.84 -2.83 13.71
N VAL A 50 24.79 -3.81 12.80
CA VAL A 50 25.99 -4.36 12.15
C VAL A 50 26.50 -3.46 11.02
N LYS A 51 25.58 -2.82 10.29
CA LYS A 51 25.90 -1.93 9.17
C LYS A 51 24.82 -0.87 9.03
N LEU A 52 25.26 0.38 8.87
CA LEU A 52 24.41 1.50 8.45
C LEU A 52 24.87 1.94 7.06
N ALA A 53 23.92 2.04 6.12
CA ALA A 53 24.20 2.54 4.78
C ALA A 53 23.24 3.72 4.52
N VAL A 54 23.81 4.89 4.26
CA VAL A 54 23.07 6.07 3.82
C VAL A 54 23.22 6.17 2.32
N VAL A 55 22.12 6.01 1.59
CA VAL A 55 22.09 6.16 0.14
C VAL A 55 21.55 7.54 -0.18
N MET A 56 22.43 8.42 -0.63
CA MET A 56 22.06 9.74 -1.12
C MET A 56 21.97 9.69 -2.64
N LEU A 57 20.84 10.16 -3.17
CA LEU A 57 20.65 10.36 -4.60
C LEU A 57 20.67 11.87 -4.83
N ASN A 58 21.45 12.34 -5.80
CA ASN A 58 21.36 13.75 -6.21
C ASN A 58 19.93 14.00 -6.70
N TYR A 59 19.24 14.89 -6.00
CA TYR A 59 17.90 15.33 -6.32
C TYR A 59 18.01 16.76 -6.86
N GLU A 60 17.90 16.91 -8.18
CA GLU A 60 17.80 18.22 -8.81
C GLU A 60 16.31 18.57 -8.95
N PRO A 61 15.81 19.59 -8.22
CA PRO A 61 14.43 20.04 -8.38
C PRO A 61 14.23 20.64 -9.78
N PHE A 62 13.24 20.14 -10.50
CA PHE A 62 12.95 20.53 -11.88
C PHE A 62 12.72 22.05 -12.01
N LYS A 63 13.56 22.74 -12.80
CA LYS A 63 13.38 24.14 -13.22
C LYS A 63 13.11 24.18 -14.73
N GLY A 64 11.96 24.73 -15.12
CA GLY A 64 11.53 24.77 -16.53
C GLY A 64 12.28 25.83 -17.35
N SER A 65 13.26 25.47 -18.18
CA SER A 65 14.05 26.37 -19.02
C SER A 65 13.54 26.49 -20.46
N SER A 66 14.45 26.67 -21.42
CA SER A 66 14.15 26.87 -22.84
C SER A 66 13.67 25.56 -23.50
N TYR A 67 13.31 25.61 -24.78
CA TYR A 67 12.76 24.46 -25.51
C TYR A 67 13.66 23.20 -25.42
N ILE A 68 13.07 22.11 -24.96
CA ILE A 68 13.65 20.76 -25.00
C ILE A 68 12.87 19.92 -26.00
N GLU A 69 13.58 19.23 -26.90
CA GLU A 69 12.94 18.38 -27.91
C GLU A 69 12.31 17.14 -27.25
N LEU A 70 11.11 16.78 -27.72
CA LEU A 70 10.42 15.58 -27.26
C LEU A 70 11.15 14.31 -27.74
N PRO A 71 11.33 13.29 -26.88
CA PRO A 71 11.73 11.97 -27.35
C PRO A 71 10.77 11.46 -28.44
N LYS A 72 11.31 10.85 -29.51
CA LYS A 72 10.52 10.38 -30.66
C LYS A 72 9.33 9.49 -30.24
N GLN A 73 9.51 8.65 -29.22
CA GLN A 73 8.47 7.77 -28.67
C GLN A 73 7.26 8.54 -28.12
N ILE A 74 7.48 9.75 -27.58
CA ILE A 74 6.42 10.62 -27.07
C ILE A 74 5.86 11.49 -28.20
N PHE A 75 6.74 12.07 -29.01
CA PHE A 75 6.35 12.90 -30.16
C PHE A 75 5.39 12.17 -31.11
N ASN A 76 5.71 10.91 -31.44
CA ASN A 76 4.92 10.09 -32.36
C ASN A 76 3.50 9.77 -31.85
N LYS A 77 3.25 9.90 -30.54
CA LYS A 77 1.90 9.69 -29.97
C LYS A 77 0.95 10.83 -30.32
N ARG A 78 1.43 11.97 -30.82
CA ARG A 78 0.62 13.15 -31.21
C ARG A 78 -0.37 13.57 -30.10
N ALA A 79 0.09 13.50 -28.86
CA ALA A 79 -0.71 13.71 -27.65
C ALA A 79 -0.26 14.92 -26.83
N THR A 80 0.65 15.72 -27.37
CA THR A 80 1.30 16.83 -26.69
C THR A 80 1.48 18.03 -27.63
N ILE A 81 1.47 19.24 -27.08
CA ILE A 81 1.92 20.48 -27.74
C ILE A 81 3.15 20.97 -27.00
N ASN A 82 4.28 21.01 -27.70
CA ASN A 82 5.57 21.43 -27.15
C ASN A 82 5.89 22.81 -27.73
N VAL A 83 5.59 23.86 -26.96
CA VAL A 83 5.73 25.25 -27.40
C VAL A 83 7.22 25.63 -27.40
N LYS A 84 7.71 26.05 -28.57
CA LYS A 84 9.11 26.41 -28.83
C LYS A 84 9.42 27.81 -28.30
N ASN A 85 9.85 27.89 -27.05
CA ASN A 85 10.26 29.13 -26.41
C ASN A 85 11.79 29.27 -26.31
N SER A 86 12.26 30.52 -26.30
CA SER A 86 13.67 30.90 -26.04
C SER A 86 13.88 31.50 -24.65
N ASP A 87 12.80 31.71 -23.89
CA ASP A 87 12.80 32.26 -22.54
C ASP A 87 12.68 31.16 -21.46
N GLN A 88 12.45 31.56 -20.20
CA GLN A 88 12.25 30.66 -19.05
C GLN A 88 10.76 30.49 -18.70
N LYS A 89 9.85 30.77 -19.65
CA LYS A 89 8.39 30.84 -19.43
C LYS A 89 7.63 29.64 -20.00
N CYS A 90 8.28 28.50 -20.22
CA CYS A 90 7.65 27.31 -20.81
C CYS A 90 6.38 26.82 -20.07
N PHE A 91 6.34 27.00 -18.74
CA PHE A 91 5.13 26.75 -17.94
C PHE A 91 3.96 27.63 -18.39
N MET A 92 4.17 28.94 -18.49
CA MET A 92 3.15 29.90 -18.93
C MET A 92 2.68 29.57 -20.34
N TRP A 93 3.61 29.34 -21.27
CA TRP A 93 3.28 29.01 -22.65
C TRP A 93 2.47 27.71 -22.76
N SER A 94 2.79 26.70 -21.96
CA SER A 94 2.04 25.44 -21.93
C SER A 94 0.62 25.61 -21.37
N VAL A 95 0.45 26.44 -20.35
CA VAL A 95 -0.88 26.75 -19.79
C VAL A 95 -1.70 27.55 -20.80
N LEU A 96 -1.13 28.59 -21.42
CA LEU A 96 -1.82 29.38 -22.45
C LEU A 96 -2.21 28.54 -23.66
N ALA A 97 -1.36 27.60 -24.09
CA ALA A 97 -1.67 26.65 -25.15
C ALA A 97 -2.84 25.71 -24.81
N ALA A 98 -3.15 25.51 -23.53
CA ALA A 98 -4.31 24.75 -23.09
C ALA A 98 -5.58 25.60 -23.04
N LEU A 99 -5.42 26.91 -22.82
CA LEU A 99 -6.52 27.86 -22.73
C LEU A 99 -6.97 28.32 -24.11
N HIS A 100 -6.05 28.47 -25.06
CA HIS A 100 -6.28 29.07 -26.36
C HIS A 100 -5.94 28.11 -27.51
N GLU A 101 -6.84 27.99 -28.46
CA GLU A 101 -6.60 27.19 -29.67
C GLU A 101 -5.74 27.96 -30.66
N ALA A 102 -4.69 27.31 -31.18
CA ALA A 102 -3.87 27.86 -32.25
C ALA A 102 -4.36 27.37 -33.62
N PRO A 103 -4.49 28.25 -34.64
CA PRO A 103 -5.01 27.89 -35.95
C PRO A 103 -4.09 26.94 -36.73
N GLU A 104 -2.79 27.21 -36.72
CA GLU A 104 -1.77 26.35 -37.35
C GLU A 104 -0.49 26.36 -36.50
N ASN A 105 0.29 25.27 -36.57
CA ASN A 105 1.58 25.16 -35.87
C ASN A 105 1.50 25.55 -34.37
N PRO A 106 0.73 24.81 -33.56
CA PRO A 106 0.46 25.14 -32.15
C PRO A 106 1.72 25.19 -31.26
N ASN A 107 2.88 24.81 -31.80
CA ASN A 107 4.16 24.86 -31.11
C ASN A 107 4.83 26.25 -31.15
N GLN A 108 4.22 27.28 -31.76
CA GLN A 108 4.85 28.61 -31.87
C GLN A 108 4.33 29.58 -30.79
N VAL A 109 5.26 30.25 -30.10
CA VAL A 109 4.97 31.20 -29.01
C VAL A 109 4.06 32.36 -29.45
N ARG A 110 4.25 32.88 -30.67
CA ARG A 110 3.47 34.01 -31.24
C ARG A 110 1.95 33.86 -31.17
N HIS A 111 1.44 32.62 -31.12
CA HIS A 111 0.00 32.36 -31.01
C HIS A 111 -0.55 32.66 -29.61
N TYR A 112 0.33 32.65 -28.61
CA TYR A 112 -0.01 32.78 -27.20
C TYR A 112 0.46 34.10 -26.59
N GLU A 113 1.42 34.80 -27.22
CA GLU A 113 1.89 36.13 -26.81
C GLU A 113 0.75 37.14 -26.51
N PRO A 114 -0.34 37.23 -27.31
CA PRO A 114 -1.43 38.17 -27.02
C PRO A 114 -2.11 37.94 -25.66
N TYR A 115 -1.99 36.74 -25.10
CA TYR A 115 -2.66 36.30 -23.88
C TYR A 115 -1.71 36.24 -22.66
N GLU A 116 -0.49 36.76 -22.77
CA GLU A 116 0.53 36.72 -21.71
C GLU A 116 0.03 37.30 -20.38
N ASN A 117 -0.83 38.33 -20.44
CA ASN A 117 -1.36 39.03 -19.26
C ASN A 117 -2.61 38.37 -18.63
N GLU A 118 -3.12 37.26 -19.19
CA GLU A 118 -4.33 36.60 -18.65
C GLU A 118 -4.06 35.78 -17.39
N LEU A 119 -2.82 35.32 -17.20
CA LEU A 119 -2.44 34.46 -16.08
C LEU A 119 -1.84 35.28 -14.95
N ASN A 120 -2.31 35.04 -13.73
CA ASN A 120 -1.78 35.71 -12.55
C ASN A 120 -0.63 34.90 -11.92
N PHE A 121 0.59 35.43 -11.97
CA PHE A 121 1.77 34.82 -11.36
C PHE A 121 2.12 35.43 -9.99
N GLY A 122 1.56 36.58 -9.60
CA GLY A 122 1.90 37.24 -8.34
C GLY A 122 3.41 37.46 -8.20
N ASP A 123 3.97 37.04 -7.08
CA ASP A 123 5.41 37.11 -6.78
C ASP A 123 6.19 35.85 -7.24
N LEU A 124 5.59 35.00 -8.07
CA LEU A 124 6.29 33.82 -8.58
C LEU A 124 7.36 34.22 -9.60
N GLU A 125 8.57 33.72 -9.38
CA GLU A 125 9.70 33.93 -10.29
C GLU A 125 9.77 32.81 -11.33
N PHE A 126 10.01 33.20 -12.59
CA PHE A 126 10.35 32.24 -13.63
C PHE A 126 11.82 31.81 -13.50
N PRO A 127 12.15 30.52 -13.71
CA PRO A 127 11.25 29.45 -14.15
C PRO A 127 10.40 28.86 -13.02
N ILE A 128 9.11 28.63 -13.30
CA ILE A 128 8.15 28.07 -12.33
C ILE A 128 8.58 26.65 -11.93
N LYS A 129 8.71 26.41 -10.62
CA LYS A 129 9.03 25.10 -10.06
C LYS A 129 7.76 24.27 -9.88
N ALA A 130 7.91 22.94 -9.90
CA ALA A 130 6.79 22.03 -9.64
C ALA A 130 6.14 22.24 -8.26
N SER A 131 6.90 22.69 -7.25
CA SER A 131 6.41 23.05 -5.91
C SER A 131 5.48 24.26 -5.93
N ASP A 132 5.69 25.18 -6.87
CA ASP A 132 5.04 26.49 -6.89
C ASP A 132 3.70 26.45 -7.64
N ILE A 133 3.40 25.31 -8.29
CA ILE A 133 2.12 25.10 -8.99
C ILE A 133 0.94 25.19 -8.01
N ASP A 134 1.11 24.77 -6.75
CA ASP A 134 0.07 24.93 -5.72
C ASP A 134 -0.21 26.42 -5.41
N ILE A 135 0.79 27.30 -5.54
CA ILE A 135 0.63 28.76 -5.38
C ILE A 135 -0.05 29.32 -6.63
N PHE A 136 0.41 28.94 -7.82
CA PHE A 136 -0.20 29.34 -9.09
C PHE A 136 -1.69 28.98 -9.17
N GLU A 137 -2.08 27.77 -8.76
CA GLU A 137 -3.48 27.35 -8.72
C GLU A 137 -4.32 28.18 -7.74
N LYS A 138 -3.74 28.68 -6.64
CA LYS A 138 -4.44 29.59 -5.72
C LYS A 138 -4.67 30.96 -6.34
N LEU A 139 -3.69 31.48 -7.07
CA LEU A 139 -3.79 32.75 -7.79
C LEU A 139 -4.76 32.69 -8.98
N ASN A 140 -4.93 31.50 -9.57
CA ASN A 140 -5.80 31.25 -10.72
C ASN A 140 -6.89 30.22 -10.36
N PRO A 141 -7.96 30.61 -9.65
CA PRO A 141 -8.95 29.68 -9.09
C PRO A 141 -9.65 28.80 -10.15
N GLY A 142 -9.82 29.30 -11.38
CA GLY A 142 -10.42 28.55 -12.49
C GLY A 142 -9.52 27.51 -13.16
N ILE A 143 -8.28 27.31 -12.70
CA ILE A 143 -7.32 26.37 -13.31
C ILE A 143 -6.92 25.28 -12.32
N ALA A 144 -6.93 24.02 -12.77
CA ALA A 144 -6.36 22.87 -12.08
C ALA A 144 -5.28 22.24 -12.97
N ILE A 145 -4.12 21.95 -12.39
CA ILE A 145 -2.98 21.39 -13.13
C ILE A 145 -2.68 19.99 -12.62
N ASN A 146 -2.52 19.03 -13.51
CA ASN A 146 -1.82 17.79 -13.22
C ASN A 146 -0.42 17.86 -13.84
N LEU A 147 0.58 17.30 -13.16
CA LEU A 147 1.93 17.22 -13.68
C LEU A 147 2.34 15.76 -13.83
N HIS A 148 2.82 15.41 -15.01
CA HIS A 148 3.38 14.11 -15.35
C HIS A 148 4.86 14.26 -15.66
N LYS A 149 5.64 13.18 -15.47
CA LYS A 149 7.06 13.11 -15.81
C LYS A 149 7.36 11.86 -16.63
N LEU A 150 8.43 11.93 -17.42
CA LEU A 150 8.97 10.75 -18.10
C LEU A 150 9.91 9.97 -17.19
N ARG A 151 9.92 8.65 -17.34
CA ARG A 151 10.95 7.75 -16.85
C ARG A 151 11.46 6.91 -18.02
N LEU A 152 12.78 6.75 -18.12
CA LEU A 152 13.41 5.90 -19.12
C LEU A 152 13.77 4.56 -18.48
N LYS A 153 13.34 3.46 -19.09
CA LYS A 153 13.72 2.11 -18.69
C LYS A 153 13.90 1.22 -19.90
N ASN A 154 15.05 0.58 -20.06
CA ASN A 154 15.40 -0.27 -21.20
C ASN A 154 15.12 0.44 -22.53
N ASN A 155 15.58 1.70 -22.66
CA ASN A 155 15.35 2.56 -23.82
C ASN A 155 13.86 2.84 -24.14
N ASN A 156 12.95 2.64 -23.18
CA ASN A 156 11.52 2.90 -23.32
C ASN A 156 11.04 3.98 -22.35
N TYR A 157 10.40 5.03 -22.89
CA TYR A 157 9.85 6.12 -22.10
C TYR A 157 8.45 5.78 -21.57
N THR A 158 8.30 5.82 -20.26
CA THR A 158 7.02 5.71 -19.55
C THR A 158 6.62 7.03 -18.93
N VAL A 159 5.33 7.35 -18.96
CA VAL A 159 4.75 8.57 -18.41
C VAL A 159 4.13 8.23 -17.06
N ASN A 160 4.49 9.00 -16.04
CA ASN A 160 4.07 8.78 -14.67
C ASN A 160 3.51 10.07 -14.06
N PRO A 161 2.42 10.01 -13.27
CA PRO A 161 1.96 11.18 -12.53
C PRO A 161 3.00 11.58 -11.47
N CYS A 162 3.26 12.88 -11.39
CA CYS A 162 4.17 13.49 -10.42
C CYS A 162 3.42 14.40 -9.43
N ARG A 163 2.37 15.08 -9.90
CA ARG A 163 1.50 15.92 -9.07
C ARG A 163 0.07 15.82 -9.62
N GLN A 164 -0.91 15.76 -8.72
CA GLN A 164 -2.32 15.91 -9.08
C GLN A 164 -2.88 17.16 -8.41
N SER A 165 -3.76 17.90 -9.10
CA SER A 165 -4.44 19.03 -8.48
C SER A 165 -5.35 18.56 -7.35
N LYS A 166 -5.40 19.33 -6.27
CA LYS A 166 -6.29 19.10 -5.12
C LYS A 166 -7.70 19.64 -5.37
N LYS A 167 -7.91 20.39 -6.46
CA LYS A 167 -9.19 21.00 -6.82
C LYS A 167 -10.19 19.96 -7.33
N ASN A 168 -11.48 20.24 -7.13
CA ASN A 168 -12.57 19.39 -7.59
C ASN A 168 -13.01 19.71 -9.04
N TYR A 169 -12.09 19.62 -10.00
CA TYR A 169 -12.35 19.92 -11.42
C TYR A 169 -13.35 18.96 -12.10
N LEU A 170 -13.66 17.81 -11.49
CA LEU A 170 -14.70 16.91 -12.00
C LEU A 170 -16.11 17.33 -11.55
N GLY A 171 -16.22 18.01 -10.40
CA GLY A 171 -17.49 18.46 -9.83
C GLY A 171 -17.84 19.91 -10.16
N ASP A 172 -16.83 20.75 -10.43
CA ASP A 172 -16.98 22.16 -10.74
C ASP A 172 -16.59 22.45 -12.20
N LYS A 173 -17.59 22.83 -13.01
CA LYS A 173 -17.40 23.14 -14.44
C LYS A 173 -16.62 24.43 -14.69
N ASN A 174 -16.47 25.29 -13.67
CA ASN A 174 -15.70 26.52 -13.79
C ASN A 174 -14.19 26.28 -13.68
N ILE A 175 -13.77 25.06 -13.29
CA ILE A 175 -12.37 24.70 -13.15
C ILE A 175 -11.93 23.91 -14.38
N LYS A 176 -11.05 24.50 -15.19
CA LYS A 176 -10.44 23.84 -16.34
C LYS A 176 -9.23 23.01 -15.88
N LEU A 177 -9.27 21.71 -16.15
CA LEU A 177 -8.13 20.81 -15.94
C LEU A 177 -7.12 20.96 -17.09
N ILE A 178 -5.84 21.05 -16.74
CA ILE A 178 -4.72 21.10 -17.65
C ILE A 178 -3.70 20.02 -17.24
N ASP A 179 -3.46 19.05 -18.11
CA ASP A 179 -2.44 18.03 -17.89
C ASP A 179 -1.11 18.51 -18.53
N LEU A 180 -0.05 18.62 -17.74
CA LEU A 180 1.28 19.02 -18.18
C LEU A 180 2.26 17.85 -18.08
N LEU A 181 3.23 17.81 -18.98
CA LEU A 181 4.38 16.91 -18.97
C LEU A 181 5.64 17.72 -18.71
N ILE A 182 6.46 17.31 -17.76
CA ILE A 182 7.80 17.85 -17.56
C ILE A 182 8.83 16.98 -18.28
N LEU A 183 9.53 17.58 -19.23
CA LEU A 183 10.68 17.00 -19.92
C LEU A 183 11.97 17.36 -19.21
N GLN A 184 13.01 16.56 -19.42
CA GLN A 184 14.38 16.80 -19.02
C GLN A 184 15.31 16.66 -20.22
N ASN A 185 16.41 17.40 -20.23
CA ASN A 185 17.46 17.29 -21.25
C ASN A 185 18.23 15.96 -21.15
N TYR A 186 18.21 15.32 -19.98
CA TYR A 186 18.85 14.04 -19.69
C TYR A 186 17.94 13.12 -18.87
N TYR A 187 17.93 11.84 -19.20
CA TYR A 187 17.25 10.79 -18.44
C TYR A 187 18.21 9.65 -18.15
N LYS A 188 18.33 9.28 -16.87
CA LYS A 188 18.99 8.04 -16.47
C LYS A 188 18.10 6.86 -16.87
N ASP A 189 18.64 5.90 -17.62
CA ASP A 189 17.94 4.65 -17.92
C ASP A 189 17.96 3.74 -16.69
N GLU A 190 16.79 3.54 -16.07
CA GLU A 190 16.61 2.70 -14.87
C GLU A 190 16.74 1.18 -15.16
N GLY A 191 16.89 0.80 -16.43
CA GLY A 191 16.97 -0.58 -16.87
C GLY A 191 18.38 -1.14 -17.03
N LEU A 192 19.39 -0.27 -17.11
CA LEU A 192 20.79 -0.66 -17.28
C LEU A 192 21.44 -0.97 -15.93
N ASP A 193 22.30 -1.98 -15.88
CA ASP A 193 23.10 -2.27 -14.69
C ASP A 193 24.32 -1.34 -14.58
N ASP A 194 24.93 -1.26 -13.39
CA ASP A 194 26.05 -0.36 -13.12
C ASP A 194 27.26 -0.63 -14.06
N VAL A 195 27.37 -1.84 -14.61
CA VAL A 195 28.46 -2.23 -15.53
C VAL A 195 28.19 -1.74 -16.95
N GLU A 196 26.93 -1.76 -17.41
CA GLU A 196 26.49 -1.20 -18.68
C GLU A 196 26.55 0.33 -18.68
N ILE A 197 26.22 0.97 -17.55
CA ILE A 197 26.39 2.42 -17.35
C ILE A 197 27.87 2.80 -17.42
N ALA A 198 28.76 2.06 -16.74
CA ALA A 198 30.21 2.31 -16.78
C ALA A 198 30.83 2.16 -18.19
N LYS A 199 30.21 1.37 -19.09
CA LYS A 199 30.64 1.27 -20.50
C LYS A 199 30.18 2.46 -21.35
N LEU A 200 29.11 3.14 -20.95
CA LEU A 200 28.64 4.39 -21.55
C LEU A 200 29.43 5.61 -21.02
N ASP A 201 29.97 5.51 -19.80
CA ASP A 201 30.75 6.54 -19.07
C ASP A 201 32.20 6.74 -19.54
N PHE A 202 32.57 6.39 -20.78
CA PHE A 202 33.80 6.92 -21.40
C PHE A 202 33.72 8.42 -21.73
N LEU A 203 32.72 9.12 -21.21
CA LEU A 203 32.62 10.57 -21.18
C LEU A 203 33.18 11.08 -19.83
N PRO A 204 34.01 12.14 -19.82
CA PRO A 204 34.74 12.58 -18.64
C PRO A 204 33.80 12.93 -17.49
N VAL A 205 34.02 12.28 -16.34
CA VAL A 205 33.23 12.30 -15.09
C VAL A 205 33.27 13.65 -14.34
N ASP A 206 33.88 14.69 -14.91
CA ASP A 206 34.10 15.99 -14.25
C ASP A 206 33.20 17.13 -14.74
N LYS A 207 32.05 16.84 -15.36
CA LYS A 207 31.06 17.88 -15.67
C LYS A 207 29.76 17.61 -14.91
N HIS A 208 29.48 18.46 -13.92
CA HIS A 208 28.10 18.71 -13.50
C HIS A 208 27.26 18.93 -14.77
N VAL A 209 26.36 18.00 -15.06
CA VAL A 209 25.37 18.16 -16.14
C VAL A 209 24.18 18.83 -15.48
N ASP A 210 24.02 20.13 -15.69
CA ASP A 210 22.82 20.84 -15.24
C ASP A 210 21.59 20.21 -15.94
N ILE A 211 20.68 19.62 -15.14
CA ILE A 211 19.46 19.03 -15.67
C ILE A 211 18.45 20.15 -15.90
N ASP A 212 18.39 20.62 -17.14
CA ASP A 212 17.33 21.49 -17.62
C ASP A 212 16.02 20.71 -17.75
N SER A 213 14.90 21.36 -17.45
CA SER A 213 13.57 20.78 -17.65
C SER A 213 12.68 21.69 -18.47
N HIS A 214 11.58 21.17 -19.04
CA HIS A 214 10.71 21.96 -19.91
C HIS A 214 9.26 21.48 -19.78
N TYR A 215 8.32 22.40 -19.58
CA TYR A 215 6.91 22.08 -19.51
C TYR A 215 6.32 21.96 -20.90
N VAL A 216 5.52 20.91 -21.09
CA VAL A 216 4.83 20.59 -22.34
C VAL A 216 3.36 20.34 -22.02
N LEU A 217 2.45 20.83 -22.85
CA LEU A 217 1.03 20.55 -22.71
C LEU A 217 0.72 19.14 -23.18
N ILE A 218 -0.05 18.38 -22.38
CA ILE A 218 -0.67 17.12 -22.79
C ILE A 218 -2.07 17.43 -23.32
N THR A 219 -2.30 17.18 -24.60
CA THR A 219 -3.62 17.39 -25.24
C THR A 219 -4.54 16.17 -25.12
N SER A 220 -3.97 14.97 -24.93
CA SER A 220 -4.75 13.74 -24.75
C SER A 220 -3.98 12.74 -23.90
N LEU A 221 -4.30 12.68 -22.61
CA LEU A 221 -3.67 11.76 -21.67
C LEU A 221 -3.93 10.29 -22.06
N GLU A 222 -5.13 9.97 -22.54
CA GLU A 222 -5.50 8.63 -23.02
C GLU A 222 -4.56 8.15 -24.13
N ARG A 223 -4.33 8.99 -25.15
CA ARG A 223 -3.45 8.67 -26.27
C ARG A 223 -1.99 8.58 -25.84
N LEU A 224 -1.57 9.43 -24.91
CA LEU A 224 -0.22 9.44 -24.37
C LEU A 224 0.10 8.13 -23.61
N LEU A 225 -0.88 7.60 -22.86
CA LEU A 225 -0.71 6.44 -21.99
C LEU A 225 -1.12 5.11 -22.63
N ASN A 226 -1.84 5.12 -23.75
CA ASN A 226 -2.42 3.91 -24.34
C ASN A 226 -1.39 2.78 -24.50
N ALA A 227 -0.28 3.04 -25.22
CA ALA A 227 0.76 2.04 -25.46
C ALA A 227 1.49 1.56 -24.19
N GLN A 228 1.42 2.29 -23.08
CA GLN A 228 1.97 1.87 -21.80
C GLN A 228 1.03 0.95 -21.03
N ILE A 229 -0.29 1.08 -21.25
CA ILE A 229 -1.31 0.45 -20.41
C ILE A 229 -2.05 -0.67 -21.14
N SER A 230 -2.14 -0.61 -22.46
CA SER A 230 -2.84 -1.61 -23.28
C SER A 230 -1.96 -2.09 -24.44
N SER A 231 -2.05 -3.38 -24.72
CA SER A 231 -1.39 -4.04 -25.85
C SER A 231 -2.29 -4.21 -27.07
N ASP A 232 -3.60 -3.96 -26.94
CA ASP A 232 -4.60 -4.20 -27.98
C ASP A 232 -4.80 -3.02 -28.96
N GLY A 233 -4.18 -1.87 -28.69
CA GLY A 233 -4.28 -0.67 -29.52
C GLY A 233 -5.66 0.01 -29.51
N HIS A 234 -6.61 -0.47 -28.70
CA HIS A 234 -7.93 0.13 -28.59
C HIS A 234 -7.91 1.41 -27.77
N LYS A 235 -8.83 2.35 -28.04
CA LYS A 235 -8.97 3.58 -27.26
C LYS A 235 -9.26 3.22 -25.80
N ILE A 236 -8.46 3.75 -24.88
CA ILE A 236 -8.72 3.66 -23.44
C ILE A 236 -9.58 4.85 -23.02
N ASN A 237 -10.58 4.62 -22.15
CA ASN A 237 -11.30 5.70 -21.48
C ASN A 237 -10.82 5.79 -20.03
N MET A 238 -10.25 6.92 -19.62
CA MET A 238 -9.59 7.04 -18.32
C MET A 238 -10.06 8.28 -17.55
N CYS A 239 -10.28 8.13 -16.24
CA CYS A 239 -10.55 9.26 -15.38
C CYS A 239 -9.24 10.00 -15.01
N ASN A 240 -9.13 11.29 -15.33
CA ASN A 240 -7.94 12.10 -15.04
C ASN A 240 -7.73 12.43 -13.56
N ARG A 241 -8.64 12.01 -12.66
CA ARG A 241 -8.49 12.19 -11.20
C ARG A 241 -8.02 10.90 -10.51
N CYS A 242 -8.69 9.78 -10.76
CA CYS A 242 -8.37 8.51 -10.10
C CYS A 242 -7.55 7.54 -10.97
N TYR A 243 -7.29 7.89 -12.24
CA TYR A 243 -6.63 7.06 -13.25
C TYR A 243 -7.27 5.68 -13.47
N THR A 244 -8.52 5.48 -13.04
CA THR A 244 -9.27 4.25 -13.31
C THR A 244 -9.65 4.20 -14.78
N ARG A 245 -9.54 3.00 -15.36
CA ARG A 245 -9.92 2.71 -16.74
C ARG A 245 -11.35 2.20 -16.84
N PHE A 246 -12.01 2.59 -17.91
CA PHE A 246 -13.36 2.16 -18.22
C PHE A 246 -13.40 1.63 -19.65
N GLY A 247 -14.13 0.52 -19.84
CA GLY A 247 -14.28 -0.09 -21.16
C GLY A 247 -15.08 0.75 -22.14
N THR A 248 -15.89 1.70 -21.66
CA THR A 248 -16.70 2.59 -22.51
C THR A 248 -16.76 4.00 -21.93
N GLU A 249 -17.06 4.98 -22.78
CA GLU A 249 -17.17 6.38 -22.40
C GLU A 249 -18.38 6.63 -21.49
N GLU A 250 -19.47 5.88 -21.66
CA GLU A 250 -20.66 5.97 -20.80
C GLU A 250 -20.34 5.53 -19.37
N LYS A 251 -19.48 4.51 -19.20
CA LYS A 251 -19.04 4.06 -17.88
C LYS A 251 -18.15 5.08 -17.19
N LEU A 252 -17.30 5.78 -17.95
CA LEU A 252 -16.51 6.89 -17.43
C LEU A 252 -17.44 8.05 -17.03
N ALA A 253 -18.40 8.42 -17.88
CA ALA A 253 -19.37 9.47 -17.59
C ALA A 253 -20.22 9.16 -16.34
N ALA A 254 -20.61 7.89 -16.14
CA ALA A 254 -21.31 7.45 -14.92
C ALA A 254 -20.42 7.49 -13.66
N HIS A 255 -19.10 7.34 -13.82
CA HIS A 255 -18.13 7.43 -12.73
C HIS A 255 -17.82 8.88 -12.30
N THR A 256 -17.73 9.81 -13.25
CA THR A 256 -17.29 11.20 -13.04
C THR A 256 -18.02 11.93 -11.88
N PRO A 257 -19.36 11.89 -11.75
CA PRO A 257 -20.07 12.59 -10.67
C PRO A 257 -19.66 12.10 -9.28
N ASN A 258 -19.47 10.78 -9.13
CA ASN A 258 -19.08 10.18 -7.87
C ASN A 258 -17.60 10.47 -7.57
N CYS A 259 -16.74 10.41 -8.58
CA CYS A 259 -15.33 10.77 -8.44
C CYS A 259 -15.12 12.26 -8.11
N GLY A 260 -16.01 13.14 -8.58
CA GLY A 260 -16.04 14.55 -8.21
C GLY A 260 -16.49 14.79 -6.77
N LYS A 261 -17.55 14.10 -6.32
CA LYS A 261 -18.17 14.35 -5.00
C LYS A 261 -17.44 13.71 -3.83
N ILE A 262 -16.78 12.56 -4.04
CA ILE A 262 -16.19 11.79 -2.94
C ILE A 262 -14.71 12.15 -2.80
N ASN A 263 -14.36 12.92 -1.76
CA ASN A 263 -12.97 13.17 -1.34
C ASN A 263 -12.28 11.92 -0.71
N GLY A 264 -12.76 10.71 -0.98
CA GLY A 264 -12.42 9.51 -0.23
C GLY A 264 -12.47 8.25 -1.10
N PHE A 265 -11.42 7.45 -0.99
CA PHE A 265 -11.14 6.23 -1.76
C PHE A 265 -12.12 5.07 -1.51
N THR A 266 -13.44 5.26 -1.50
CA THR A 266 -14.38 4.12 -1.51
C THR A 266 -15.76 4.51 -2.01
N ARG A 267 -16.18 3.91 -3.13
CA ARG A 267 -17.58 3.85 -3.53
C ARG A 267 -18.31 2.98 -2.51
N VAL A 268 -19.27 3.53 -1.78
CA VAL A 268 -20.21 2.73 -0.98
C VAL A 268 -21.18 2.09 -1.97
N GLU A 269 -20.94 0.83 -2.32
CA GLU A 269 -21.90 0.02 -3.06
C GLU A 269 -22.83 -0.66 -2.06
N MET A 270 -24.09 -0.26 -2.07
CA MET A 270 -25.13 -0.97 -1.34
C MET A 270 -25.49 -2.26 -2.10
N PRO A 271 -25.78 -3.37 -1.41
CA PRO A 271 -26.28 -4.56 -2.06
C PRO A 271 -27.53 -4.25 -2.88
N LYS A 272 -27.65 -4.84 -4.07
CA LYS A 272 -28.87 -4.67 -4.87
C LYS A 272 -30.00 -5.45 -4.22
N GLU A 273 -31.18 -4.84 -4.14
CA GLU A 273 -32.37 -5.51 -3.61
C GLU A 273 -32.72 -6.73 -4.49
N ASN A 274 -33.12 -7.83 -3.85
CA ASN A 274 -33.63 -9.03 -4.52
C ASN A 274 -32.62 -9.79 -5.42
N CYS A 275 -31.31 -9.59 -5.29
CA CYS A 275 -30.30 -10.36 -6.04
C CYS A 275 -29.53 -11.38 -5.18
N GLY A 276 -29.83 -11.51 -3.88
CA GLY A 276 -29.12 -12.39 -2.96
C GLY A 276 -27.80 -11.82 -2.43
N GLU A 277 -27.41 -10.60 -2.83
CA GLU A 277 -26.32 -9.83 -2.21
C GLU A 277 -26.80 -9.07 -0.96
N ASP A 278 -28.11 -8.87 -0.83
CA ASP A 278 -28.81 -8.26 0.31
C ASP A 278 -28.81 -9.15 1.57
N ILE A 279 -28.41 -10.42 1.44
CA ILE A 279 -28.36 -11.38 2.54
C ILE A 279 -26.91 -11.81 2.79
N LEU A 280 -26.34 -11.30 3.89
CA LEU A 280 -25.03 -11.72 4.37
C LEU A 280 -25.13 -13.11 5.02
N TYR A 281 -24.33 -14.06 4.54
CA TYR A 281 -24.12 -15.34 5.21
C TYR A 281 -22.65 -15.51 5.57
N PHE A 282 -22.42 -16.13 6.72
CA PHE A 282 -21.08 -16.36 7.24
C PHE A 282 -20.33 -17.40 6.39
N LYS A 283 -19.31 -16.97 5.64
CA LYS A 283 -18.55 -17.86 4.74
C LYS A 283 -17.49 -18.70 5.47
N ASN A 284 -16.90 -18.17 6.54
CA ASN A 284 -15.77 -18.79 7.24
C ASN A 284 -16.18 -19.79 8.32
N HIS A 285 -17.06 -20.75 7.99
CA HIS A 285 -17.66 -21.70 8.93
C HIS A 285 -16.65 -22.42 9.86
N LYS A 286 -15.38 -22.56 9.46
CA LYS A 286 -14.28 -23.06 10.32
C LYS A 286 -14.14 -22.33 11.66
N HIS A 287 -14.43 -21.03 11.74
CA HIS A 287 -14.35 -20.24 12.97
C HIS A 287 -15.56 -20.43 13.90
N LYS A 288 -16.62 -21.13 13.45
CA LYS A 288 -17.73 -21.54 14.33
C LYS A 288 -17.42 -22.79 15.13
N LEU A 289 -16.33 -23.49 14.81
CA LEU A 289 -15.95 -24.70 15.51
C LEU A 289 -15.17 -24.33 16.77
N LYS A 290 -15.61 -24.84 17.94
CA LYS A 290 -14.85 -24.71 19.18
C LYS A 290 -13.47 -25.33 19.00
N ILE A 291 -12.46 -24.60 19.49
CA ILE A 291 -11.08 -25.06 19.55
C ILE A 291 -10.94 -25.91 20.82
N PRO A 292 -10.39 -27.13 20.72
CA PRO A 292 -10.33 -28.08 21.83
C PRO A 292 -9.51 -27.59 23.04
N TYR A 293 -8.42 -26.87 22.79
CA TYR A 293 -7.55 -26.29 23.82
C TYR A 293 -7.22 -24.84 23.50
N VAL A 294 -7.35 -23.96 24.49
CA VAL A 294 -6.99 -22.54 24.39
C VAL A 294 -6.09 -22.19 25.57
N ILE A 295 -4.98 -21.50 25.32
CA ILE A 295 -4.06 -21.04 26.36
C ILE A 295 -4.23 -19.53 26.50
N TYR A 296 -4.58 -19.09 27.70
CA TYR A 296 -4.57 -17.69 28.10
C TYR A 296 -3.34 -17.48 28.96
N ALA A 297 -2.47 -16.54 28.60
CA ALA A 297 -1.24 -16.28 29.35
C ALA A 297 -1.06 -14.79 29.57
N ASP A 298 -0.49 -14.44 30.71
CA ASP A 298 -0.21 -13.07 31.11
C ASP A 298 1.13 -12.99 31.84
N PHE A 299 1.82 -11.86 31.69
CA PHE A 299 3.14 -11.60 32.28
C PHE A 299 3.08 -10.36 33.16
N GLU A 300 3.67 -10.47 34.34
CA GLU A 300 3.96 -9.32 35.19
C GLU A 300 5.42 -8.92 34.99
N THR A 301 5.66 -7.63 34.80
CA THR A 301 7.00 -7.08 34.54
C THR A 301 7.45 -6.17 35.68
N VAL A 302 8.75 -6.17 35.94
CA VAL A 302 9.40 -5.21 36.84
C VAL A 302 10.16 -4.20 35.99
N LEU A 303 10.08 -2.94 36.38
CA LEU A 303 10.80 -1.83 35.75
C LEU A 303 12.21 -1.76 36.31
N ARG A 304 13.22 -1.90 35.45
CA ARG A 304 14.62 -1.61 35.80
C ARG A 304 15.06 -0.26 35.22
N PRO A 305 15.73 0.60 36.00
CA PRO A 305 16.29 1.84 35.46
C PRO A 305 17.32 1.51 34.38
N SER A 306 17.21 2.14 33.20
CA SER A 306 18.23 1.99 32.16
C SER A 306 19.52 2.70 32.58
N THR A 307 20.69 2.12 32.26
CA THR A 307 22.01 2.66 32.61
C THR A 307 22.47 3.82 31.71
N ASP A 308 21.69 4.19 30.70
CA ASP A 308 22.05 5.25 29.76
C ASP A 308 21.67 6.65 30.30
N ALA A 309 22.69 7.45 30.59
CA ALA A 309 22.59 8.76 31.24
C ALA A 309 21.88 9.88 30.44
N SER A 310 21.22 9.55 29.31
CA SER A 310 20.62 10.54 28.41
C SER A 310 19.09 10.53 28.36
N ASN A 311 18.39 9.55 28.94
CA ASN A 311 16.93 9.56 29.05
C ASN A 311 16.42 8.72 30.22
N THR A 312 15.34 9.16 30.88
CA THR A 312 14.66 8.43 31.96
C THR A 312 13.79 7.28 31.41
N THR A 313 14.40 6.29 30.77
CA THR A 313 13.72 5.10 30.26
C THR A 313 13.85 3.93 31.25
N HIS A 314 12.78 3.14 31.37
CA HIS A 314 12.73 1.94 32.23
C HIS A 314 12.62 0.70 31.34
N GLU A 315 13.43 -0.32 31.60
CA GLU A 315 13.37 -1.61 30.90
C GLU A 315 12.36 -2.52 31.60
N HIS A 316 11.48 -3.16 30.82
CA HIS A 316 10.49 -4.12 31.32
C HIS A 316 11.09 -5.52 31.35
N GLU A 317 11.40 -6.02 32.54
CA GLU A 317 11.85 -7.40 32.73
C GLU A 317 10.70 -8.27 33.24
N ALA A 318 10.36 -9.32 32.48
CA ALA A 318 9.35 -10.29 32.90
C ALA A 318 9.77 -10.96 34.22
N PHE A 319 8.95 -10.78 35.25
CA PHE A 319 9.24 -11.21 36.62
C PHE A 319 8.39 -12.41 37.06
N SER A 320 7.16 -12.48 36.58
CA SER A 320 6.32 -13.67 36.69
C SER A 320 5.44 -13.86 35.47
N VAL A 321 5.04 -15.11 35.25
CA VAL A 321 4.12 -15.51 34.20
C VAL A 321 3.03 -16.41 34.80
N GLY A 322 1.79 -16.18 34.40
CA GLY A 322 0.67 -17.05 34.69
C GLY A 322 0.01 -17.49 33.39
N TYR A 323 -0.36 -18.76 33.28
CA TYR A 323 -1.18 -19.21 32.17
C TYR A 323 -2.27 -20.18 32.61
N TYR A 324 -3.39 -20.13 31.91
CA TYR A 324 -4.53 -21.00 32.04
C TYR A 324 -4.79 -21.72 30.72
N ILE A 325 -4.66 -23.04 30.71
CA ILE A 325 -5.13 -23.86 29.59
C ILE A 325 -6.59 -24.25 29.84
N LYS A 326 -7.49 -23.85 28.93
CA LYS A 326 -8.89 -24.26 28.92
C LYS A 326 -9.09 -25.39 27.91
N CYS A 327 -9.58 -26.50 28.41
CA CYS A 327 -10.08 -27.61 27.60
C CYS A 327 -11.59 -27.40 27.35
N SER A 328 -12.05 -27.55 26.11
CA SER A 328 -13.44 -27.20 25.75
C SER A 328 -14.48 -28.28 26.03
N PHE A 329 -14.05 -29.51 26.33
CA PHE A 329 -14.87 -30.72 26.40
C PHE A 329 -14.66 -31.52 27.69
N ASP A 330 -13.58 -31.25 28.43
CA ASP A 330 -13.25 -31.92 29.69
C ASP A 330 -12.54 -30.93 30.62
N ASP A 331 -13.33 -30.33 31.51
CA ASP A 331 -12.83 -29.31 32.42
C ASP A 331 -11.76 -29.83 33.38
N SER A 332 -11.68 -31.15 33.63
CA SER A 332 -10.62 -31.73 34.46
C SER A 332 -9.22 -31.60 33.83
N GLN A 333 -9.15 -31.38 32.51
CA GLN A 333 -7.91 -31.13 31.80
C GLN A 333 -7.53 -29.65 31.73
N SER A 334 -8.39 -28.77 32.24
CA SER A 334 -8.10 -27.33 32.34
C SER A 334 -7.22 -27.06 33.55
N VAL A 335 -6.08 -26.41 33.34
CA VAL A 335 -5.05 -26.25 34.38
C VAL A 335 -4.52 -24.83 34.37
N TYR A 336 -4.39 -24.25 35.56
CA TYR A 336 -3.63 -23.02 35.77
C TYR A 336 -2.22 -23.37 36.25
N ARG A 337 -1.21 -22.73 35.68
CA ARG A 337 0.16 -22.74 36.22
C ARG A 337 0.70 -21.33 36.24
N SER A 338 1.59 -21.09 37.19
CA SER A 338 2.33 -19.85 37.27
C SER A 338 3.77 -20.12 37.66
N TYR A 339 4.63 -19.18 37.29
CA TYR A 339 6.03 -19.18 37.66
C TYR A 339 6.45 -17.77 38.00
N ARG A 340 7.12 -17.64 39.15
CA ARG A 340 7.70 -16.40 39.63
C ARG A 340 9.15 -16.65 39.95
N MET A 341 10.02 -15.81 39.40
CA MET A 341 11.45 -15.90 39.67
C MET A 341 11.70 -15.55 41.15
N THR A 342 12.42 -16.41 41.88
CA THR A 342 12.75 -16.18 43.31
C THR A 342 14.23 -15.89 43.53
N ASN A 343 15.11 -16.40 42.65
CA ASN A 343 16.56 -16.19 42.71
C ASN A 343 17.12 -15.99 41.29
N GLU A 344 18.24 -15.27 41.16
CA GLU A 344 18.87 -14.95 39.87
C GLU A 344 19.47 -16.15 39.13
N ASN A 345 19.75 -17.26 39.84
CA ASN A 345 20.24 -18.50 39.24
C ASN A 345 19.12 -19.38 38.64
N GLN A 346 17.86 -18.97 38.74
CA GLN A 346 16.72 -19.68 38.16
C GLN A 346 16.48 -19.25 36.72
N MET A 347 15.79 -20.09 35.95
CA MET A 347 15.40 -19.74 34.58
C MET A 347 14.48 -18.52 34.58
N SER A 348 14.57 -17.68 33.54
CA SER A 348 13.68 -16.52 33.39
C SER A 348 12.23 -16.98 33.20
N PRO A 349 11.23 -16.18 33.62
CA PRO A 349 9.81 -16.51 33.41
C PRO A 349 9.44 -16.77 31.95
N ALA A 350 10.05 -16.03 31.01
CA ALA A 350 9.86 -16.27 29.58
C ALA A 350 10.44 -17.63 29.14
N ALA A 351 11.65 -17.99 29.58
CA ALA A 351 12.25 -19.28 29.26
C ALA A 351 11.45 -20.46 29.85
N TRP A 352 10.99 -20.32 31.09
CA TRP A 352 10.11 -21.29 31.73
C TRP A 352 8.80 -21.47 30.94
N PHE A 353 8.18 -20.37 30.52
CA PHE A 353 6.93 -20.43 29.75
C PHE A 353 7.09 -21.14 28.40
N VAL A 354 8.19 -20.89 27.69
CA VAL A 354 8.50 -21.59 26.43
C VAL A 354 8.70 -23.09 26.65
N HIS A 355 9.36 -23.48 27.75
CA HIS A 355 9.51 -24.89 28.12
C HIS A 355 8.16 -25.55 28.41
N GLU A 356 7.27 -24.87 29.15
CA GLU A 356 5.91 -25.37 29.41
C GLU A 356 5.09 -25.49 28.13
N LEU A 357 5.16 -24.52 27.21
CA LEU A 357 4.49 -24.60 25.91
C LEU A 357 4.95 -25.83 25.11
N SER A 358 6.25 -26.15 25.13
CA SER A 358 6.79 -27.35 24.47
C SER A 358 6.25 -28.64 25.10
N SER A 359 6.22 -28.70 26.43
CA SER A 359 5.65 -29.83 27.17
C SER A 359 4.16 -30.03 26.88
N ILE A 360 3.39 -28.93 26.84
CA ILE A 360 1.97 -28.95 26.47
C ILE A 360 1.80 -29.45 25.04
N ALA A 361 2.59 -28.96 24.09
CA ALA A 361 2.53 -29.37 22.69
C ALA A 361 2.73 -30.89 22.54
N ASN A 362 3.77 -31.44 23.18
CA ASN A 362 4.04 -32.88 23.17
C ASN A 362 2.87 -33.70 23.76
N ARG A 363 2.29 -33.24 24.87
CA ARG A 363 1.13 -33.87 25.50
C ARG A 363 -0.09 -33.86 24.57
N LEU A 364 -0.36 -32.72 23.94
CA LEU A 364 -1.48 -32.58 23.01
C LEU A 364 -1.27 -33.43 21.75
N GLU A 365 -0.04 -33.54 21.25
CA GLU A 365 0.29 -34.38 20.10
C GLU A 365 0.01 -35.86 20.40
N ALA A 366 0.35 -36.36 21.59
CA ALA A 366 0.03 -37.73 22.01
C ALA A 366 -1.49 -37.97 22.06
N ILE A 367 -2.25 -36.98 22.54
CA ILE A 367 -3.71 -37.04 22.57
C ILE A 367 -4.29 -37.09 21.15
N TYR A 368 -3.81 -36.24 20.25
CA TYR A 368 -4.29 -36.19 18.86
C TYR A 368 -3.92 -37.44 18.04
N LYS A 369 -2.86 -38.17 18.41
CA LYS A 369 -2.45 -39.43 17.75
C LYS A 369 -3.32 -40.64 18.11
N ALA A 370 -4.17 -40.55 19.14
CA ALA A 370 -4.98 -41.66 19.64
C ALA A 370 -6.50 -41.43 19.46
N PRO A 371 -7.08 -41.82 18.32
CA PRO A 371 -8.51 -41.68 18.10
C PRO A 371 -9.38 -42.43 19.10
N LYS A 372 -10.28 -41.69 19.76
CA LYS A 372 -11.39 -42.31 20.47
C LYS A 372 -12.43 -42.79 19.45
N LYS A 373 -12.91 -44.01 19.64
CA LYS A 373 -14.02 -44.57 18.86
C LYS A 373 -15.28 -43.76 19.13
N MET A 374 -15.95 -43.33 18.07
CA MET A 374 -17.25 -42.67 18.14
C MET A 374 -18.28 -43.62 18.76
N ILE A 375 -18.98 -43.16 19.81
CA ILE A 375 -20.06 -43.89 20.47
C ILE A 375 -21.36 -43.14 20.18
N ILE A 376 -22.25 -43.75 19.40
CA ILE A 376 -23.56 -43.19 19.03
C ILE A 376 -24.64 -44.02 19.73
N THR A 377 -25.61 -43.35 20.35
CA THR A 377 -26.82 -44.00 20.89
C THR A 377 -27.87 -44.18 19.80
N GLU A 378 -28.78 -45.15 19.95
CA GLU A 378 -29.86 -45.36 18.99
C GLU A 378 -30.78 -44.14 18.82
N GLU A 379 -30.95 -43.33 19.87
CA GLU A 379 -31.73 -42.10 19.82
C GLU A 379 -31.05 -41.03 18.95
N GLN A 380 -29.74 -40.84 19.10
CA GLN A 380 -28.95 -39.92 18.29
C GLN A 380 -28.91 -40.34 16.82
N GLN A 381 -28.87 -41.65 16.56
CA GLN A 381 -28.96 -42.19 15.21
C GLN A 381 -30.31 -41.86 14.56
N LYS A 382 -31.42 -42.03 15.30
CA LYS A 382 -32.77 -41.66 14.84
C LYS A 382 -32.92 -40.16 14.62
N GLU A 383 -32.31 -39.32 15.46
CA GLU A 383 -32.32 -37.86 15.32
C GLU A 383 -31.55 -37.39 14.08
N PHE A 384 -30.39 -38.02 13.83
CA PHE A 384 -29.60 -37.79 12.63
C PHE A 384 -30.38 -38.13 11.35
N GLU A 385 -31.09 -39.26 11.34
CA GLU A 385 -31.91 -39.71 10.20
C GLU A 385 -33.10 -38.77 9.93
N LYS A 386 -33.71 -38.21 10.98
CA LYS A 386 -34.84 -37.27 10.87
C LYS A 386 -34.43 -35.85 10.45
N THR A 387 -33.22 -35.41 10.78
CA THR A 387 -32.77 -34.04 10.53
C THR A 387 -32.50 -33.80 9.05
N SER A 388 -33.11 -32.79 8.43
CA SER A 388 -32.89 -32.40 7.03
C SER A 388 -32.01 -31.15 6.85
N ILE A 389 -31.59 -30.54 7.96
CA ILE A 389 -30.88 -29.26 8.01
C ILE A 389 -29.42 -29.50 8.42
N CYS A 390 -28.48 -28.87 7.72
CA CYS A 390 -27.06 -28.91 8.05
C CYS A 390 -26.76 -28.15 9.35
N TYR A 391 -26.04 -28.77 10.28
CA TYR A 391 -25.67 -28.17 11.57
C TYR A 391 -24.78 -26.92 11.43
N ILE A 392 -23.89 -26.90 10.44
CA ILE A 392 -22.87 -25.85 10.26
C ILE A 392 -23.40 -24.66 9.45
N CYS A 393 -24.05 -24.92 8.31
CA CYS A 393 -24.53 -23.88 7.41
C CYS A 393 -26.02 -23.57 7.58
N LYS A 394 -26.76 -24.35 8.38
CA LYS A 394 -28.19 -24.20 8.67
C LYS A 394 -29.09 -24.22 7.41
N ARG A 395 -28.58 -24.76 6.29
CA ARG A 395 -29.35 -24.95 5.05
C ARG A 395 -29.93 -26.37 4.97
N VAL A 396 -31.04 -26.52 4.26
CA VAL A 396 -31.63 -27.83 3.95
C VAL A 396 -30.68 -28.58 3.01
N SER A 397 -30.28 -29.80 3.38
CA SER A 397 -29.43 -30.63 2.52
C SER A 397 -30.21 -31.02 1.26
N SER A 398 -29.77 -30.55 0.09
CA SER A 398 -30.30 -31.02 -1.19
C SER A 398 -29.92 -32.49 -1.39
N ARG A 399 -30.87 -33.30 -1.87
CA ARG A 399 -30.79 -34.77 -2.01
C ARG A 399 -29.69 -35.29 -2.97
N GLN A 400 -28.79 -34.44 -3.47
CA GLN A 400 -27.83 -34.80 -4.52
C GLN A 400 -26.44 -35.22 -4.00
N GLY A 401 -26.20 -35.24 -2.69
CA GLY A 401 -25.03 -35.86 -2.08
C GLY A 401 -25.44 -36.78 -0.92
N GLN A 402 -24.77 -37.92 -0.76
CA GLN A 402 -24.98 -38.76 0.42
C GLN A 402 -24.73 -37.91 1.68
N PRO A 403 -25.72 -37.78 2.58
CA PRO A 403 -25.53 -37.01 3.81
C PRO A 403 -24.50 -37.72 4.68
N ALA A 404 -23.37 -37.06 4.91
CA ALA A 404 -22.39 -37.54 5.87
C ALA A 404 -22.86 -37.17 7.28
N MET A 405 -22.81 -38.15 8.19
CA MET A 405 -22.82 -37.85 9.61
C MET A 405 -21.56 -37.06 9.91
N TYR A 406 -21.68 -35.90 10.58
CA TYR A 406 -20.49 -35.16 10.99
C TYR A 406 -19.70 -36.01 11.97
N HIS A 407 -18.72 -36.70 11.46
CA HIS A 407 -17.48 -36.91 12.16
C HIS A 407 -16.58 -35.77 11.69
N ARG A 408 -16.07 -34.96 12.61
CA ARG A 408 -14.98 -34.01 12.28
C ARG A 408 -13.86 -34.91 11.72
N SER A 409 -13.63 -34.91 10.40
CA SER A 409 -12.76 -35.92 9.76
C SER A 409 -11.86 -35.38 8.66
N GLN A 410 -11.83 -34.06 8.43
CA GLN A 410 -10.90 -33.47 7.46
C GLN A 410 -10.31 -32.17 7.98
N SER A 411 -9.20 -32.32 8.71
CA SER A 411 -8.08 -31.37 8.92
C SER A 411 -7.48 -31.63 10.31
N PHE A 412 -6.52 -32.56 10.39
CA PHE A 412 -5.47 -32.67 11.43
C PHE A 412 -5.82 -32.60 12.95
N TYR A 413 -7.08 -32.46 13.37
CA TYR A 413 -7.44 -32.04 14.73
C TYR A 413 -8.63 -32.81 15.35
N SER A 414 -8.96 -34.00 14.84
CA SER A 414 -10.36 -34.42 14.85
C SER A 414 -10.72 -35.76 15.47
N GLN A 415 -9.91 -36.29 16.37
CA GLN A 415 -10.10 -37.68 16.76
C GLN A 415 -10.45 -37.91 18.23
N VAL A 416 -10.70 -36.87 19.01
CA VAL A 416 -10.67 -37.07 20.46
C VAL A 416 -11.90 -36.56 21.22
N PHE A 417 -12.68 -35.57 20.73
CA PHE A 417 -13.60 -34.88 21.63
C PHE A 417 -14.95 -34.45 21.01
N ASP A 418 -16.02 -34.83 21.72
CA ASP A 418 -17.47 -34.62 21.55
C ASP A 418 -18.24 -35.54 20.56
N ASN A 419 -19.04 -36.45 21.14
CA ASN A 419 -20.03 -37.30 20.49
C ASN A 419 -21.31 -36.50 20.11
N TYR A 420 -21.24 -35.69 19.06
CA TYR A 420 -22.44 -35.10 18.46
C TYR A 420 -22.58 -35.49 16.99
N GLY A 421 -23.49 -36.44 16.72
CA GLY A 421 -23.87 -36.87 15.37
C GLY A 421 -24.78 -35.84 14.70
N ALA A 422 -24.21 -34.74 14.21
CA ALA A 422 -24.98 -33.70 13.52
C ALA A 422 -24.89 -33.89 11.99
N ARG A 423 -25.95 -33.58 11.24
CA ARG A 423 -25.95 -33.71 9.76
C ARG A 423 -25.21 -32.55 9.11
N VAL A 424 -24.37 -32.82 8.11
CA VAL A 424 -23.63 -31.79 7.34
C VAL A 424 -23.75 -32.02 5.86
N CYS A 425 -23.60 -30.94 5.08
CA CYS A 425 -23.42 -31.03 3.64
C CYS A 425 -22.07 -31.72 3.32
N GLY A 426 -22.06 -32.62 2.33
CA GLY A 426 -20.88 -33.42 1.95
C GLY A 426 -19.74 -32.66 1.29
N VAL A 427 -19.79 -31.33 1.26
CA VAL A 427 -18.74 -30.46 0.74
C VAL A 427 -18.56 -29.34 1.76
N LEU A 428 -17.41 -29.31 2.42
CA LEU A 428 -16.90 -28.20 3.23
C LEU A 428 -15.68 -27.62 2.54
#